data_AF-A0A931YZ51-F1
#
_entry.id   AF-A0A931YZ51-F1
#
_cell.length_a   1.000
_cell.length_b   1.000
_cell.length_c   1.000
_cell.angle_alpha   90.00
_cell.angle_beta   90.00
_cell.angle_gamma   90.00
#
_symmetry.space_group_name_H-M   'P 1'
#
loop_
_entity.id
_entity.type
_entity.pdbx_description
1 polymer ?
#
loop_
_entity_poly.entity_id
_entity_poly.type
_entity_poly.pdbx_seq_one_letter_code
_entity_poly.pdbx_strand_id
1 'polypeptide(L)'
;GTDPQVRGPLNTTYFIACSAVYYAMKALVAPEVPPNDGCYRPLHVLVPPRTILSADPDRPVVGGNHETCQRVVDAIFKALAPVLPDRVAAGGPTTSGVLIFGARQPDGRWAIFYEVHGGGEGATASKDGASAVRVHMSNVMNTPTEVIEGDYPIMVEEHALRLGSSGDGVHRGGLGFRRAYRILAPEVTLTSMLDRRVVPPYGLAGGRDAAPYRITLNPGPGERAIKGKETVKLAAGDLVLIETCGGGGYGPPAERPAELRARDRAEGYVE
;
A
#
# COMPACT_ATOMS: atom_id res chain seq x y z
N GLY A 1 -10.00 -0.20 -21.36
CA GLY A 1 -8.83 0.67 -21.56
C GLY A 1 -8.66 1.58 -20.36
N THR A 2 -7.59 2.37 -20.30
CA THR A 2 -7.31 3.33 -19.22
C THR A 2 -8.27 4.52 -19.26
N ASP A 3 -8.70 5.01 -18.09
CA ASP A 3 -9.59 6.18 -17.97
C ASP A 3 -8.93 7.52 -18.38
N PRO A 4 -9.74 8.53 -18.75
CA PRO A 4 -9.27 9.90 -18.96
C PRO A 4 -8.59 10.50 -17.73
N GLN A 5 -7.77 11.53 -17.94
CA GLN A 5 -7.17 12.30 -16.85
C GLN A 5 -8.25 12.89 -15.91
N VAL A 6 -7.94 12.95 -14.63
CA VAL A 6 -8.88 13.37 -13.58
C VAL A 6 -8.51 14.74 -13.00
N ARG A 7 -9.45 15.41 -12.33
CA ARG A 7 -9.18 16.69 -11.66
C ARG A 7 -8.26 16.53 -10.43
N GLY A 8 -8.38 15.39 -9.73
CA GLY A 8 -7.61 15.10 -8.53
C GLY A 8 -6.17 14.69 -8.80
N PRO A 9 -5.37 14.44 -7.74
CA PRO A 9 -3.93 14.23 -7.87
C PRO A 9 -3.50 12.84 -8.37
N LEU A 10 -4.42 12.00 -8.83
CA LEU A 10 -4.12 10.62 -9.23
C LEU A 10 -3.53 10.51 -10.64
N ASN A 11 -3.39 11.61 -11.37
CA ASN A 11 -2.76 11.57 -12.68
C ASN A 11 -1.28 11.25 -12.58
N THR A 12 -0.73 10.66 -13.62
CA THR A 12 0.71 10.48 -13.79
C THR A 12 1.17 11.14 -15.07
N THR A 13 2.46 11.48 -15.13
CA THR A 13 3.12 11.73 -16.40
C THR A 13 3.35 10.41 -17.12
N TYR A 14 3.48 10.47 -18.45
CA TYR A 14 3.86 9.32 -19.27
C TYR A 14 5.11 8.59 -18.74
N PHE A 15 6.09 9.35 -18.24
CA PHE A 15 7.34 8.80 -17.71
C PHE A 15 7.15 7.95 -16.45
N ILE A 16 6.19 8.32 -15.60
CA ILE A 16 5.86 7.56 -14.40
C ILE A 16 5.15 6.26 -14.76
N ALA A 17 4.26 6.28 -15.76
CA ALA A 17 3.67 5.07 -16.31
C ALA A 17 4.74 4.13 -16.91
N CYS A 18 5.70 4.68 -17.66
CA CYS A 18 6.83 3.91 -18.19
C CYS A 18 7.68 3.31 -17.07
N SER A 19 8.00 4.09 -16.03
CA SER A 19 8.77 3.62 -14.88
C SER A 19 8.10 2.44 -14.18
N ALA A 20 6.77 2.44 -14.05
CA ALA A 20 6.04 1.31 -13.49
C ALA A 20 6.16 0.05 -14.36
N VAL A 21 6.06 0.19 -15.69
CA VAL A 21 6.27 -0.92 -16.63
C VAL A 21 7.70 -1.45 -16.53
N TYR A 22 8.70 -0.56 -16.52
CA TYR A 22 10.11 -0.92 -16.45
C TYR A 22 10.45 -1.64 -15.15
N TYR A 23 9.95 -1.13 -14.02
CA TYR A 23 10.06 -1.82 -12.74
C TYR A 23 9.45 -3.23 -12.82
N ALA A 24 8.22 -3.35 -13.31
CA ALA A 24 7.50 -4.62 -13.32
C ALA A 24 8.21 -5.67 -14.19
N MET A 25 8.58 -5.30 -15.41
CA MET A 25 9.27 -6.20 -16.35
C MET A 25 10.65 -6.58 -15.84
N LYS A 26 11.38 -5.64 -15.24
CA LYS A 26 12.68 -5.93 -14.62
C LYS A 26 12.55 -6.93 -13.48
N ALA A 27 11.65 -6.68 -12.54
CA ALA A 27 11.44 -7.53 -11.38
C ALA A 27 11.06 -8.96 -11.76
N LEU A 28 10.27 -9.13 -12.82
CA LEU A 28 9.79 -10.44 -13.27
C LEU A 28 10.76 -11.17 -14.20
N VAL A 29 11.40 -10.47 -15.13
CA VAL A 29 12.15 -11.12 -16.22
C VAL A 29 13.65 -11.14 -15.94
N ALA A 30 14.20 -10.06 -15.39
CA ALA A 30 15.63 -9.85 -15.27
C ALA A 30 16.03 -9.13 -13.95
N PRO A 31 15.73 -9.74 -12.78
CA PRO A 31 16.03 -9.12 -11.49
C PRO A 31 17.54 -8.92 -11.26
N GLU A 32 18.37 -9.84 -11.75
CA GLU A 32 19.84 -9.83 -11.56
C GLU A 32 20.59 -8.86 -12.48
N VAL A 33 19.96 -8.40 -13.56
CA VAL A 33 20.61 -7.47 -14.51
C VAL A 33 20.64 -6.09 -13.85
N PRO A 34 21.72 -5.30 -13.90
CA PRO A 34 21.68 -3.91 -13.39
C PRO A 34 20.74 -3.02 -14.22
N PRO A 35 19.96 -2.11 -13.61
CA PRO A 35 19.06 -1.23 -14.35
C PRO A 35 19.85 -0.28 -15.25
N ASN A 36 19.59 -0.34 -16.57
CA ASN A 36 20.14 0.58 -17.57
C ASN A 36 19.19 0.65 -18.77
N ASP A 37 19.39 1.63 -19.66
CA ASP A 37 18.52 1.87 -20.82
C ASP A 37 18.37 0.65 -21.76
N GLY A 38 19.42 -0.18 -21.85
CA GLY A 38 19.39 -1.43 -22.62
C GLY A 38 18.35 -2.44 -22.11
N CYS A 39 18.01 -2.40 -20.82
CA CYS A 39 16.96 -3.25 -20.25
C CYS A 39 15.55 -2.86 -20.74
N TYR A 40 15.36 -1.60 -21.12
CA TYR A 40 14.05 -1.03 -21.46
C TYR A 40 13.83 -0.94 -22.96
N ARG A 41 14.89 -0.94 -23.77
CA ARG A 41 14.86 -0.95 -25.24
C ARG A 41 13.90 -2.00 -25.86
N PRO A 42 13.72 -3.21 -25.31
CA PRO A 42 12.77 -4.19 -25.86
C PRO A 42 11.29 -3.88 -25.55
N LEU A 43 10.99 -2.90 -24.70
CA LEU A 43 9.65 -2.62 -24.21
C LEU A 43 9.01 -1.48 -25.00
N HIS A 44 7.86 -1.76 -25.61
CA HIS A 44 7.04 -0.75 -26.28
C HIS A 44 5.85 -0.37 -25.38
N VAL A 45 5.90 0.83 -24.80
CA VAL A 45 4.87 1.33 -23.88
C VAL A 45 3.91 2.26 -24.64
N LEU A 46 2.67 1.81 -24.83
CA LEU A 46 1.63 2.56 -25.54
C LEU A 46 0.64 3.15 -24.53
N VAL A 47 0.66 4.47 -24.37
CA VAL A 47 -0.26 5.19 -23.48
C VAL A 47 -0.98 6.28 -24.29
N PRO A 48 -2.32 6.22 -24.42
CA PRO A 48 -3.06 7.29 -25.08
C PRO A 48 -2.89 8.63 -24.33
N PRO A 49 -2.79 9.76 -25.04
CA PRO A 49 -2.69 11.07 -24.43
C PRO A 49 -3.98 11.41 -23.65
N ARG A 50 -3.87 12.31 -22.66
CA ARG A 50 -4.99 12.79 -21.83
C ARG A 50 -5.70 11.70 -21.03
N THR A 51 -4.98 10.63 -20.72
CA THR A 51 -5.41 9.59 -19.78
C THR A 51 -4.81 9.85 -18.40
N ILE A 52 -5.28 9.16 -17.38
CA ILE A 52 -4.66 9.19 -16.05
C ILE A 52 -3.18 8.75 -16.07
N LEU A 53 -2.74 8.07 -17.14
CA LEU A 53 -1.37 7.60 -17.34
C LEU A 53 -0.49 8.54 -18.20
N SER A 54 -1.06 9.57 -18.79
CA SER A 54 -0.36 10.56 -19.61
C SER A 54 -1.13 11.87 -19.59
N ALA A 55 -1.21 12.48 -18.41
CA ALA A 55 -1.99 13.69 -18.23
C ALA A 55 -1.28 14.94 -18.74
N ASP A 56 -2.09 15.94 -19.10
CA ASP A 56 -1.63 17.26 -19.50
C ASP A 56 -0.92 17.98 -18.33
N PRO A 57 0.02 18.92 -18.59
CA PRO A 57 0.77 19.64 -17.55
C PRO A 57 -0.09 20.46 -16.57
N ASP A 58 -1.35 20.76 -16.92
CA ASP A 58 -2.30 21.48 -16.07
C ASP A 58 -2.96 20.58 -15.00
N ARG A 59 -2.68 19.28 -15.02
CA ARG A 59 -3.27 18.31 -14.09
C ARG A 59 -2.35 18.03 -12.90
N PRO A 60 -2.90 17.90 -11.68
CA PRO A 60 -2.09 17.52 -10.53
C PRO A 60 -1.67 16.05 -10.62
N VAL A 61 -0.38 15.77 -10.38
CA VAL A 61 0.23 14.43 -10.58
C VAL A 61 0.82 13.78 -9.32
N VAL A 62 0.76 14.44 -8.16
CA VAL A 62 1.50 14.00 -6.96
C VAL A 62 1.10 12.59 -6.49
N GLY A 63 -0.20 12.28 -6.49
CA GLY A 63 -0.74 10.97 -6.14
C GLY A 63 -0.43 9.90 -7.20
N GLY A 64 -0.20 10.32 -8.44
CA GLY A 64 0.24 9.42 -9.50
C GLY A 64 1.52 8.67 -9.17
N ASN A 65 2.47 9.34 -8.50
CA ASN A 65 3.81 8.81 -8.20
C ASN A 65 3.84 7.74 -7.11
N HIS A 66 2.76 7.54 -6.37
CA HIS A 66 2.77 6.61 -5.25
C HIS A 66 1.50 5.76 -5.15
N GLU A 67 0.39 6.17 -5.76
CA GLU A 67 -0.86 5.42 -5.84
C GLU A 67 -1.04 4.80 -7.23
N THR A 68 -1.19 5.64 -8.26
CA THR A 68 -1.54 5.16 -9.61
C THR A 68 -0.46 4.30 -10.24
N CYS A 69 0.81 4.69 -10.12
CA CYS A 69 1.89 3.88 -10.65
C CYS A 69 2.00 2.51 -9.94
N GLN A 70 1.68 2.43 -8.65
CA GLN A 70 1.68 1.16 -7.92
C GLN A 70 0.55 0.26 -8.44
N ARG A 71 -0.61 0.84 -8.80
CA ARG A 71 -1.71 0.12 -9.47
C ARG A 71 -1.31 -0.40 -10.85
N VAL A 72 -0.49 0.35 -11.60
CA VAL A 72 0.01 -0.10 -12.90
C VAL A 72 0.87 -1.36 -12.73
N VAL A 73 1.78 -1.37 -11.75
CA VAL A 73 2.59 -2.57 -11.44
C VAL A 73 1.71 -3.75 -11.08
N ASP A 74 0.74 -3.55 -10.18
CA ASP A 74 -0.20 -4.58 -9.75
C ASP A 74 -1.00 -5.18 -10.93
N ALA A 75 -1.47 -4.33 -11.84
CA ALA A 75 -2.19 -4.75 -13.03
C ALA A 75 -1.32 -5.57 -13.98
N ILE A 76 -0.05 -5.20 -14.16
CA ILE A 76 0.91 -5.94 -15.00
C ILE A 76 1.22 -7.31 -14.38
N PHE A 77 1.47 -7.37 -13.07
CA PHE A 77 1.70 -8.63 -12.36
C PHE A 77 0.51 -9.57 -12.51
N LYS A 78 -0.71 -9.07 -12.30
CA LYS A 78 -1.93 -9.85 -12.50
C LYS A 78 -2.10 -10.33 -13.94
N ALA A 79 -1.80 -9.49 -14.92
CA ALA A 79 -1.92 -9.83 -16.34
C ALA A 79 -0.89 -10.87 -16.79
N LEU A 80 0.31 -10.88 -16.19
CA LEU A 80 1.37 -11.84 -16.52
C LEU A 80 1.26 -13.16 -15.75
N ALA A 81 0.38 -13.25 -14.75
CA ALA A 81 0.23 -14.45 -13.95
C ALA A 81 -0.02 -15.76 -14.74
N PRO A 82 -0.80 -15.77 -15.83
CA PRO A 82 -0.98 -16.98 -16.64
C PRO A 82 0.27 -17.41 -17.42
N VAL A 83 1.22 -16.49 -17.65
CA VAL A 83 2.41 -16.71 -18.49
C VAL A 83 3.67 -16.93 -17.65
N LEU A 84 3.75 -16.29 -16.49
CA LEU A 84 4.88 -16.37 -15.55
C LEU A 84 4.41 -16.75 -14.14
N PRO A 85 3.66 -17.86 -13.96
CA PRO A 85 3.03 -18.21 -12.68
C PRO A 85 4.04 -18.34 -11.53
N ASP A 86 5.25 -18.82 -11.82
CA ASP A 86 6.30 -19.03 -10.81
C ASP A 86 7.08 -17.76 -10.44
N ARG A 87 6.80 -16.63 -11.10
CA ARG A 87 7.53 -15.36 -10.89
C ARG A 87 6.68 -14.22 -10.36
N VAL A 88 5.36 -14.32 -10.48
CA VAL A 88 4.45 -13.29 -9.99
C VAL A 88 4.04 -13.54 -8.54
N ALA A 89 3.75 -12.45 -7.84
CA ALA A 89 3.05 -12.49 -6.56
C ALA A 89 1.55 -12.26 -6.75
N ALA A 90 0.75 -12.74 -5.80
CA ALA A 90 -0.61 -12.26 -5.58
C ALA A 90 -0.61 -10.75 -5.25
N GLY A 91 -1.80 -10.14 -5.17
CA GLY A 91 -1.91 -8.71 -4.92
C GLY A 91 -1.36 -8.32 -3.56
N GLY A 92 -0.64 -7.20 -3.50
CA GLY A 92 -0.18 -6.59 -2.24
C GLY A 92 -0.86 -5.24 -1.97
N PRO A 93 -0.29 -4.39 -1.09
CA PRO A 93 -0.80 -3.06 -0.82
C PRO A 93 -0.84 -2.24 -2.09
N THR A 94 0.26 -2.23 -2.86
CA THR A 94 0.33 -1.53 -4.16
C THR A 94 -0.25 -0.10 -4.06
N THR A 95 -0.12 0.50 -2.89
CA THR A 95 -0.44 1.87 -2.49
C THR A 95 0.66 2.24 -1.52
N SER A 96 1.11 3.49 -1.51
CA SER A 96 2.04 3.91 -0.46
C SER A 96 1.33 4.01 0.88
N GLY A 97 0.02 4.23 0.88
CA GLY A 97 -0.74 4.22 2.13
C GLY A 97 -0.42 5.47 2.93
N VAL A 98 -0.48 6.65 2.31
CA VAL A 98 0.09 7.86 2.89
C VAL A 98 -0.90 8.52 3.84
N LEU A 99 -0.44 8.85 5.05
CA LEU A 99 -1.09 9.83 5.92
C LEU A 99 -0.18 11.04 6.10
N ILE A 100 -0.74 12.23 5.96
CA ILE A 100 -0.03 13.49 6.12
C ILE A 100 -0.71 14.28 7.24
N PHE A 101 0.01 14.52 8.33
CA PHE A 101 -0.45 15.33 9.45
C PHE A 101 0.23 16.70 9.39
N GLY A 102 -0.55 17.76 9.42
CA GLY A 102 -0.08 19.14 9.49
C GLY A 102 -0.55 19.79 10.77
N ALA A 103 0.39 20.28 11.58
CA ALA A 103 0.09 20.98 12.84
C ALA A 103 0.87 22.29 12.92
N ARG A 104 0.27 23.31 13.55
CA ARG A 104 0.98 24.55 13.90
C ARG A 104 1.71 24.32 15.23
N GLN A 105 3.00 24.62 15.24
CA GLN A 105 3.81 24.60 16.46
C GLN A 105 3.60 25.87 17.28
N PRO A 106 3.88 25.88 18.61
CA PRO A 106 3.74 27.07 19.45
C PRO A 106 4.53 28.29 18.97
N ASP A 107 5.66 28.07 18.30
CA ASP A 107 6.50 29.12 17.69
C ASP A 107 5.96 29.64 16.34
N GLY A 108 4.81 29.15 15.90
CA GLY A 108 4.14 29.55 14.67
C GLY A 108 4.65 28.85 13.40
N ARG A 109 5.62 27.92 13.47
CA ARG A 109 6.04 27.09 12.33
C ARG A 109 5.04 25.96 12.06
N TRP A 110 5.12 25.38 10.87
CA TRP A 110 4.39 24.15 10.54
C TRP A 110 5.26 22.93 10.82
N ALA A 111 4.69 21.94 11.49
CA ALA A 111 5.20 20.58 11.51
C ALA A 111 4.35 19.73 10.55
N ILE A 112 5.02 19.10 9.59
CA ILE A 112 4.38 18.21 8.61
C ILE A 112 4.96 16.82 8.79
N PHE A 113 4.15 15.93 9.32
CA PHE A 113 4.49 14.52 9.42
C PHE A 113 3.91 13.77 8.22
N TYR A 114 4.79 13.13 7.45
CA TYR A 114 4.43 12.32 6.27
C TYR A 114 4.82 10.87 6.54
N GLU A 115 3.85 9.96 6.57
CA GLU A 115 4.13 8.53 6.80
C GLU A 115 3.53 7.63 5.72
N VAL A 116 4.36 6.69 5.26
CA VAL A 116 4.05 5.63 4.30
C VAL A 116 3.82 4.34 5.07
N HIS A 117 2.66 3.72 4.88
CA HIS A 117 2.28 2.58 5.71
C HIS A 117 2.63 1.24 5.04
N GLY A 118 2.38 1.03 3.75
CA GLY A 118 2.51 -0.33 3.18
C GLY A 118 1.54 -1.33 3.85
N GLY A 119 1.83 -2.62 3.81
CA GLY A 119 0.93 -3.66 4.34
C GLY A 119 1.48 -5.07 4.10
N GLY A 120 0.62 -6.06 3.91
CA GLY A 120 1.07 -7.43 3.64
C GLY A 120 1.46 -7.65 2.17
N GLU A 121 2.65 -8.18 1.89
CA GLU A 121 3.05 -8.63 0.56
C GLU A 121 2.17 -9.78 0.07
N GLY A 122 1.83 -9.82 -1.22
CA GLY A 122 1.12 -10.95 -1.80
C GLY A 122 1.98 -12.22 -1.81
N ALA A 123 1.36 -13.37 -1.57
CA ALA A 123 2.05 -14.66 -1.63
C ALA A 123 2.52 -15.00 -3.05
N THR A 124 3.49 -15.90 -3.14
CA THR A 124 4.00 -16.42 -4.42
C THR A 124 3.74 -17.92 -4.53
N ALA A 125 4.05 -18.50 -5.69
CA ALA A 125 4.01 -19.95 -5.89
C ALA A 125 4.91 -20.74 -4.92
N SER A 126 5.93 -20.10 -4.32
CA SER A 126 6.97 -20.79 -3.52
C SER A 126 7.06 -20.34 -2.06
N LYS A 127 6.39 -19.26 -1.65
CA LYS A 127 6.45 -18.76 -0.28
C LYS A 127 5.27 -17.87 0.11
N ASP A 128 5.01 -17.84 1.42
CA ASP A 128 4.16 -16.85 2.07
C ASP A 128 4.69 -15.42 1.81
N GLY A 129 3.79 -14.44 1.79
CA GLY A 129 4.16 -13.03 1.68
C GLY A 129 4.69 -12.47 3.01
N ALA A 130 5.62 -11.52 2.93
CA ALA A 130 6.12 -10.80 4.11
C ALA A 130 5.04 -9.88 4.72
N SER A 131 4.95 -9.86 6.05
CA SER A 131 4.01 -9.00 6.79
C SER A 131 4.58 -7.59 7.01
N ALA A 132 3.71 -6.58 7.00
CA ALA A 132 4.03 -5.18 7.33
C ALA A 132 5.21 -4.57 6.54
N VAL A 133 5.25 -4.83 5.22
CA VAL A 133 6.27 -4.32 4.31
C VAL A 133 5.71 -3.32 3.31
N ARG A 134 6.61 -2.56 2.71
CA ARG A 134 6.31 -1.65 1.60
C ARG A 134 6.85 -2.29 0.34
N VAL A 135 5.94 -2.71 -0.54
CA VAL A 135 6.30 -3.46 -1.75
C VAL A 135 6.40 -2.54 -2.97
N HIS A 136 7.13 -3.02 -3.97
CA HIS A 136 7.37 -2.35 -5.23
C HIS A 136 8.03 -0.97 -5.09
N MET A 137 7.33 0.10 -5.45
CA MET A 137 7.96 1.43 -5.56
C MET A 137 8.07 2.15 -4.22
N SER A 138 7.48 1.60 -3.17
CA SER A 138 7.60 2.12 -1.81
C SER A 138 8.77 1.40 -1.14
N ASN A 139 9.97 1.98 -1.20
CA ASN A 139 11.19 1.40 -0.60
C ASN A 139 11.70 2.26 0.57
N VAL A 140 10.89 2.36 1.62
CA VAL A 140 11.21 3.15 2.82
C VAL A 140 11.03 2.32 4.10
N MET A 141 11.78 2.68 5.14
CA MET A 141 11.58 2.12 6.48
C MET A 141 10.34 2.75 7.14
N ASN A 142 9.82 2.13 8.19
CA ASN A 142 8.81 2.76 9.04
C ASN A 142 9.44 3.91 9.83
N THR A 143 8.65 4.93 10.15
CA THR A 143 9.09 5.97 11.07
C THR A 143 9.07 5.40 12.50
N PRO A 144 10.20 5.43 13.24
CA PRO A 144 10.24 4.98 14.64
C PRO A 144 9.26 5.77 15.50
N THR A 145 8.59 5.10 16.45
CA THR A 145 7.64 5.75 17.36
C THR A 145 8.27 6.90 18.13
N GLU A 146 9.47 6.70 18.68
CA GLU A 146 10.19 7.72 19.44
C GLU A 146 10.45 9.01 18.63
N VAL A 147 10.70 8.89 17.33
CA VAL A 147 10.86 10.04 16.43
C VAL A 147 9.54 10.76 16.23
N ILE A 148 8.44 10.01 16.07
CA ILE A 148 7.11 10.61 15.91
C ILE A 148 6.73 11.40 17.18
N GLU A 149 6.89 10.79 18.34
CA GLU A 149 6.50 11.37 19.63
C GLU A 149 7.42 12.51 20.08
N GLY A 150 8.69 12.50 19.65
CA GLY A 150 9.66 13.55 19.93
C GLY A 150 9.47 14.81 19.07
N ASP A 151 9.12 14.64 17.79
CA ASP A 151 9.10 15.74 16.82
C ASP A 151 7.70 16.29 16.52
N TYR A 152 6.64 15.51 16.81
CA TYR A 152 5.26 15.87 16.46
C TYR A 152 4.33 15.75 17.67
N PRO A 153 3.25 16.55 17.72
CA PRO A 153 2.26 16.49 18.80
C PRO A 153 1.30 15.31 18.58
N ILE A 154 1.87 14.10 18.47
CA ILE A 154 1.19 12.84 18.17
C ILE A 154 1.81 11.77 19.06
N MET A 155 0.98 11.00 19.75
CA MET A 155 1.41 9.80 20.50
C MET A 155 0.97 8.54 19.74
N VAL A 156 1.85 7.54 19.65
CA VAL A 156 1.53 6.26 18.99
C VAL A 156 1.00 5.29 20.03
N GLU A 157 -0.30 5.08 20.08
CA GLU A 157 -0.94 4.19 21.07
C GLU A 157 -0.86 2.71 20.71
N GLU A 158 -0.74 2.40 19.42
CA GLU A 158 -0.71 1.02 18.93
C GLU A 158 0.24 0.92 17.73
N HIS A 159 1.04 -0.15 17.70
CA HIS A 159 1.75 -0.62 16.52
C HIS A 159 1.82 -2.14 16.58
N ALA A 160 0.92 -2.82 15.86
CA ALA A 160 0.76 -4.27 15.96
C ALA A 160 0.42 -4.89 14.61
N LEU A 161 0.74 -6.17 14.41
CA LEU A 161 0.25 -6.90 13.24
C LEU A 161 -1.28 -6.96 13.25
N ARG A 162 -1.88 -6.87 12.07
CA ARG A 162 -3.33 -6.97 11.89
C ARG A 162 -3.69 -8.43 11.62
N LEU A 163 -4.03 -9.17 12.66
CA LEU A 163 -4.46 -10.56 12.52
C LEU A 163 -5.70 -10.67 11.62
N GLY A 164 -5.81 -11.78 10.90
CA GLY A 164 -6.91 -12.03 9.95
C GLY A 164 -6.91 -11.14 8.70
N SER A 165 -5.85 -10.36 8.46
CA SER A 165 -5.79 -9.47 7.29
C SER A 165 -5.23 -10.11 6.02
N SER A 166 -4.46 -11.20 6.14
CA SER A 166 -3.88 -11.91 5.00
C SER A 166 -4.93 -12.71 4.23
N GLY A 167 -4.77 -12.78 2.91
CA GLY A 167 -5.47 -13.75 2.10
C GLY A 167 -4.89 -15.15 2.29
N ASP A 168 -5.78 -16.13 2.51
CA ASP A 168 -5.40 -17.53 2.65
C ASP A 168 -4.98 -18.16 1.31
N GLY A 169 -4.06 -19.11 1.36
CA GLY A 169 -3.68 -19.94 0.23
C GLY A 169 -2.81 -21.10 0.70
N VAL A 170 -2.32 -21.91 -0.24
CA VAL A 170 -1.18 -22.82 0.03
C VAL A 170 -0.06 -22.01 0.68
N HIS A 171 0.23 -20.87 0.07
CA HIS A 171 0.99 -19.80 0.67
C HIS A 171 0.05 -18.63 1.01
N ARG A 172 0.07 -18.20 2.27
CA ARG A 172 -0.73 -17.05 2.72
C ARG A 172 -0.05 -15.75 2.33
N GLY A 173 -0.82 -14.70 2.07
CA GLY A 173 -0.25 -13.38 1.98
C GLY A 173 0.31 -12.91 3.32
N GLY A 174 1.09 -11.83 3.29
CA GLY A 174 1.55 -11.14 4.48
C GLY A 174 0.39 -10.53 5.26
N LEU A 175 0.56 -10.41 6.58
CA LEU A 175 -0.36 -9.62 7.40
C LEU A 175 -0.10 -8.13 7.17
N GLY A 176 -1.17 -7.34 7.18
CA GLY A 176 -1.08 -5.91 7.41
C GLY A 176 -0.73 -5.60 8.86
N PHE A 177 -0.83 -4.33 9.24
CA PHE A 177 -0.64 -3.87 10.60
C PHE A 177 -1.66 -2.79 10.97
N ARG A 178 -1.78 -2.57 12.26
CA ARG A 178 -2.57 -1.54 12.92
C ARG A 178 -1.63 -0.49 13.47
N ARG A 179 -1.92 0.78 13.24
CA ARG A 179 -1.20 1.89 13.86
C ARG A 179 -2.19 2.95 14.33
N ALA A 180 -2.10 3.35 15.60
CA ALA A 180 -3.01 4.32 16.21
C ALA A 180 -2.27 5.59 16.62
N TYR A 181 -2.77 6.74 16.17
CA TYR A 181 -2.20 8.06 16.41
C TYR A 181 -3.15 8.88 17.28
N ARG A 182 -2.76 9.13 18.53
CA ARG A 182 -3.45 10.08 19.43
C ARG A 182 -2.96 11.48 19.15
N ILE A 183 -3.87 12.39 18.83
CA ILE A 183 -3.56 13.79 18.59
C ILE A 183 -3.39 14.54 19.91
N LEU A 184 -2.29 15.26 20.07
CA LEU A 184 -1.99 16.04 21.28
C LEU A 184 -2.14 17.55 21.09
N ALA A 185 -2.05 18.04 19.84
CA ALA A 185 -2.22 19.46 19.54
C ALA A 185 -3.69 19.87 19.42
N PRO A 186 -4.05 21.14 19.73
CA PRO A 186 -5.43 21.62 19.65
C PRO A 186 -6.06 21.50 18.25
N GLU A 187 -5.27 21.68 17.20
CA GLU A 187 -5.71 21.52 15.81
C GLU A 187 -4.62 20.83 14.98
N VAL A 188 -4.99 19.72 14.33
CA VAL A 188 -4.17 19.01 13.35
C VAL A 188 -5.00 18.76 12.10
N THR A 189 -4.44 19.00 10.92
CA THR A 189 -5.04 18.58 9.66
C THR A 189 -4.47 17.23 9.27
N LEU A 190 -5.33 16.25 8.98
CA LEU A 190 -4.94 14.97 8.41
C LEU A 190 -5.43 14.89 6.97
N THR A 191 -4.52 14.62 6.03
CA THR A 191 -4.86 14.23 4.67
C THR A 191 -4.46 12.77 4.44
N SER A 192 -5.44 11.94 4.06
CA SER A 192 -5.20 10.58 3.60
C SER A 192 -4.98 10.56 2.08
N MET A 193 -4.01 9.75 1.63
CA MET A 193 -3.82 9.41 0.22
C MET A 193 -3.43 7.93 0.10
N LEU A 194 -4.45 7.10 -0.06
CA LEU A 194 -4.30 5.65 -0.21
C LEU A 194 -5.42 5.03 -1.04
N ASP A 195 -5.14 3.84 -1.57
CA ASP A 195 -6.08 2.96 -2.27
C ASP A 195 -6.35 1.67 -1.47
N ARG A 196 -6.80 0.59 -2.13
CA ARG A 196 -7.11 -0.72 -1.51
C ARG A 196 -8.18 -0.72 -0.41
N ARG A 197 -8.96 0.36 -0.29
CA ARG A 197 -10.15 0.40 0.59
C ARG A 197 -11.38 -0.28 -0.02
N VAL A 198 -11.54 -0.17 -1.34
CA VAL A 198 -12.71 -0.67 -2.07
C VAL A 198 -12.39 -1.97 -2.79
N VAL A 199 -11.30 -1.99 -3.56
CA VAL A 199 -10.80 -3.19 -4.23
C VAL A 199 -9.65 -3.76 -3.40
N PRO A 200 -9.82 -4.89 -2.70
CA PRO A 200 -8.77 -5.46 -1.88
C PRO A 200 -7.62 -6.02 -2.72
N PRO A 201 -6.47 -6.33 -2.09
CA PRO A 201 -5.42 -7.15 -2.70
C PRO A 201 -5.97 -8.52 -3.10
N TYR A 202 -5.78 -8.90 -4.36
CA TYR A 202 -6.36 -10.11 -4.93
C TYR A 202 -5.55 -11.36 -4.58
N GLY A 203 -6.21 -12.49 -4.38
CA GLY A 203 -5.58 -13.81 -4.36
C GLY A 203 -5.25 -14.32 -5.76
N LEU A 204 -4.35 -15.29 -5.86
CA LEU A 204 -3.90 -15.86 -7.13
C LEU A 204 -3.96 -17.39 -7.13
N ALA A 205 -4.22 -17.98 -8.29
CA ALA A 205 -4.23 -19.45 -8.49
C ALA A 205 -5.11 -20.22 -7.48
N GLY A 206 -6.25 -19.66 -7.08
CA GLY A 206 -7.15 -20.26 -6.08
C GLY A 206 -6.96 -19.77 -4.65
N GLY A 207 -5.98 -18.91 -4.39
CA GLY A 207 -5.82 -18.17 -3.15
C GLY A 207 -6.92 -17.13 -2.94
N ARG A 208 -7.13 -16.72 -1.69
CA ARG A 208 -8.15 -15.74 -1.28
C ARG A 208 -7.59 -14.33 -1.31
N ASP A 209 -8.51 -13.38 -1.52
CA ASP A 209 -8.24 -11.96 -1.39
C ASP A 209 -7.93 -11.59 0.08
N ALA A 210 -7.18 -10.51 0.28
CA ALA A 210 -6.82 -10.01 1.59
C ALA A 210 -7.87 -9.03 2.14
N ALA A 211 -7.77 -8.69 3.43
CA ALA A 211 -8.57 -7.60 3.98
C ALA A 211 -8.15 -6.24 3.38
N PRO A 212 -9.08 -5.30 3.15
CA PRO A 212 -8.78 -3.97 2.60
C PRO A 212 -8.20 -3.01 3.66
N TYR A 213 -7.69 -1.87 3.20
CA TYR A 213 -7.33 -0.76 4.10
C TYR A 213 -8.56 -0.15 4.78
N ARG A 214 -8.40 0.26 6.03
CA ARG A 214 -9.38 1.05 6.78
C ARG A 214 -8.66 2.16 7.55
N ILE A 215 -9.29 3.33 7.59
CA ILE A 215 -8.89 4.43 8.48
C ILE A 215 -10.15 4.78 9.28
N THR A 216 -10.02 4.76 10.59
CA THR A 216 -11.10 5.02 11.54
C THR A 216 -10.67 6.15 12.48
N LEU A 217 -11.49 7.19 12.55
CA LEU A 217 -11.39 8.24 13.56
C LEU A 217 -12.23 7.83 14.76
N ASN A 218 -11.63 7.89 15.95
CA ASN A 218 -12.24 7.60 17.24
C ASN A 218 -12.94 6.23 17.25
N PRO A 219 -12.20 5.11 17.07
CA PRO A 219 -12.78 3.77 17.06
C PRO A 219 -13.59 3.48 18.33
N GLY A 220 -14.77 2.87 18.16
CA GLY A 220 -15.75 2.67 19.24
C GLY A 220 -17.07 3.43 19.01
N PRO A 221 -17.83 3.76 20.07
CA PRO A 221 -19.07 4.51 19.94
C PRO A 221 -18.85 5.87 19.27
N GLY A 222 -19.52 6.10 18.14
CA GLY A 222 -19.36 7.34 17.37
C GLY A 222 -18.17 7.34 16.39
N GLU A 223 -17.58 6.18 16.10
CA GLU A 223 -16.50 6.07 15.12
C GLU A 223 -16.89 6.62 13.75
N ARG A 224 -15.91 7.20 13.05
CA ARG A 224 -16.07 7.69 11.68
C ARG A 224 -15.01 7.09 10.77
N ALA A 225 -15.42 6.55 9.63
CA ALA A 225 -14.49 6.14 8.59
C ALA A 225 -13.93 7.36 7.83
N ILE A 226 -12.60 7.47 7.70
CA ILE A 226 -11.92 8.47 6.86
C ILE A 226 -11.62 7.86 5.50
N LYS A 227 -12.11 8.43 4.40
CA LYS A 227 -11.91 7.92 3.02
C LYS A 227 -10.43 7.83 2.66
N GLY A 228 -10.09 7.07 1.62
CA GLY A 228 -8.70 6.94 1.16
C GLY A 228 -8.11 8.23 0.60
N LYS A 229 -8.95 9.21 0.24
CA LYS A 229 -8.55 10.51 -0.30
C LYS A 229 -9.43 11.59 0.31
N GLU A 230 -9.12 11.99 1.53
CA GLU A 230 -9.89 12.95 2.32
C GLU A 230 -8.98 13.80 3.18
N THR A 231 -9.37 15.06 3.40
CA THR A 231 -8.75 15.94 4.38
C THR A 231 -9.73 16.18 5.51
N VAL A 232 -9.31 15.95 6.74
CA VAL A 232 -10.08 16.16 7.96
C VAL A 232 -9.31 17.04 8.94
N LYS A 233 -10.05 17.78 9.77
CA LYS A 233 -9.49 18.43 10.95
C LYS A 233 -9.66 17.50 12.15
N LEU A 234 -8.63 17.44 12.96
CA LEU A 234 -8.55 16.66 14.19
C LEU A 234 -8.29 17.61 15.36
N ALA A 235 -8.87 17.30 16.50
CA ALA A 235 -8.66 18.01 17.75
C ALA A 235 -7.79 17.21 18.71
N ALA A 236 -7.28 17.88 19.75
CA ALA A 236 -6.58 17.20 20.84
C ALA A 236 -7.49 16.10 21.44
N GLY A 237 -6.92 14.91 21.62
CA GLY A 237 -7.64 13.74 22.11
C GLY A 237 -8.25 12.87 21.01
N ASP A 238 -8.31 13.28 19.75
CA ASP A 238 -8.76 12.38 18.67
C ASP A 238 -7.79 11.21 18.48
N LEU A 239 -8.30 10.03 18.17
CA LEU A 239 -7.53 8.83 17.84
C LEU A 239 -7.75 8.44 16.37
N VAL A 240 -6.69 8.45 15.58
CA VAL A 240 -6.73 7.94 14.21
C VAL A 240 -6.12 6.55 14.18
N LEU A 241 -6.95 5.53 13.93
CA LEU A 241 -6.51 4.16 13.70
C LEU A 241 -6.44 3.89 12.20
N ILE A 242 -5.25 3.56 11.71
CA ILE A 242 -5.08 2.96 10.37
C ILE A 242 -4.88 1.45 10.52
N GLU A 243 -5.67 0.72 9.75
CA GLU A 243 -5.55 -0.71 9.55
C GLU A 243 -5.14 -0.95 8.10
N THR A 244 -3.91 -1.37 7.87
CA THR A 244 -3.44 -1.63 6.51
C THR A 244 -4.07 -2.90 5.94
N CYS A 245 -4.08 -3.03 4.62
CA CYS A 245 -4.44 -4.29 3.99
C CYS A 245 -3.37 -5.37 4.27
N GLY A 246 -3.77 -6.65 4.16
CA GLY A 246 -2.83 -7.75 4.01
C GLY A 246 -2.40 -7.93 2.55
N GLY A 247 -1.75 -9.05 2.26
CA GLY A 247 -1.48 -9.52 0.91
C GLY A 247 -2.41 -10.67 0.53
N GLY A 248 -2.70 -10.83 -0.76
CA GLY A 248 -3.49 -11.97 -1.25
C GLY A 248 -2.74 -13.29 -1.11
N GLY A 249 -3.48 -14.38 -0.96
CA GLY A 249 -2.93 -15.73 -0.90
C GLY A 249 -2.64 -16.31 -2.29
N TYR A 250 -1.84 -17.38 -2.32
CA TYR A 250 -1.52 -18.13 -3.52
C TYR A 250 -1.91 -19.60 -3.36
N GLY A 251 -2.61 -20.16 -4.36
CA GLY A 251 -3.01 -21.57 -4.34
C GLY A 251 -4.22 -21.85 -3.44
N PRO A 252 -4.86 -23.03 -3.56
CA PRO A 252 -6.02 -23.38 -2.74
C PRO A 252 -5.68 -23.42 -1.23
N PRO A 253 -6.42 -22.71 -0.35
CA PRO A 253 -6.17 -22.75 1.09
C PRO A 253 -6.19 -24.13 1.72
N ALA A 254 -6.96 -25.07 1.17
CA ALA A 254 -7.05 -26.44 1.66
C ALA A 254 -5.71 -27.19 1.55
N GLU A 255 -4.87 -26.82 0.58
CA GLU A 255 -3.59 -27.45 0.29
C GLU A 255 -2.42 -26.87 1.11
N ARG A 256 -2.67 -25.89 2.00
CA ARG A 256 -1.63 -25.36 2.89
C ARG A 256 -1.05 -26.46 3.78
N PRO A 257 0.28 -26.72 3.72
CA PRO A 257 0.95 -27.75 4.52
C PRO A 257 0.67 -27.62 6.01
N ALA A 258 0.50 -28.76 6.69
CA ALA A 258 0.22 -28.80 8.13
C ALA A 258 1.31 -28.12 8.97
N GLU A 259 2.57 -28.23 8.55
CA GLU A 259 3.73 -27.59 9.19
C GLU A 259 3.64 -26.07 9.14
N LEU A 260 3.26 -25.50 7.99
CA LEU A 260 3.09 -24.05 7.84
C LEU A 260 1.92 -23.54 8.68
N ARG A 261 0.82 -24.30 8.78
CA ARG A 261 -0.30 -23.97 9.69
C ARG A 261 0.11 -24.01 11.16
N ALA A 262 0.93 -24.99 11.54
CA ALA A 262 1.46 -25.08 12.90
C ALA A 262 2.37 -23.90 13.22
N ARG A 263 3.22 -23.49 12.27
CA ARG A 263 4.02 -22.27 12.38
C ARG A 263 3.14 -21.03 12.54
N ASP A 264 2.11 -20.85 11.71
CA ASP A 264 1.23 -19.68 11.83
C ASP A 264 0.58 -19.57 13.21
N ARG A 265 0.17 -20.68 13.81
CA ARG A 265 -0.36 -20.71 15.18
C ARG A 265 0.71 -20.40 16.22
N ALA A 266 1.91 -20.97 16.08
CA ALA A 266 3.01 -20.73 17.01
C ALA A 266 3.47 -19.26 17.01
N GLU A 267 3.43 -18.60 15.84
CA GLU A 267 3.75 -17.19 15.65
C GLU A 267 2.57 -16.25 15.97
N GLY A 268 1.39 -16.79 16.30
CA GLY A 268 0.18 -16.01 16.61
C GLY A 268 -0.39 -15.24 15.41
N TYR A 269 -0.15 -15.69 14.17
CA TYR A 269 -0.66 -15.06 12.95
C TYR A 269 -2.14 -15.35 12.68
N VAL A 270 -2.64 -16.41 13.29
CA VAL A 270 -4.03 -16.87 13.23
C VAL A 270 -4.50 -17.11 14.66
N GLU A 271 -5.78 -16.81 14.93
CA GLU A 271 -6.43 -17.09 16.22
C GLU A 271 -6.65 -18.60 16.44
#